data_AF-A0AAD6SIK1-F1
#
_entry.id   AF-A0AAD6SIK1-F1
#
_cell.length_a   1.000
_cell.length_b   1.000
_cell.length_c   1.000
_cell.angle_alpha   90.00
_cell.angle_beta   90.00
_cell.angle_gamma   90.00
#
_symmetry.space_group_name_H-M   'P 1'
#
loop_
_entity.id
_entity.type
_entity.pdbx_description
1 polymer ?
#
loop_
_entity_poly.entity_id
_entity_poly.type
_entity_poly.pdbx_seq_one_letter_code
_entity_poly.pdbx_strand_id
1 'polypeptide(L)'
;NYANGFWIGDVPEVLCSLTFLEEQCIAHAQATKCMYKLSISPSGQMAAHGNVCILPQDSSSFVAAMPAPLFRIRDKICVILVGSPDTEVTQDMLRKSPLLVRREWIRRALFWLIENNPLYADLNKISVLENLEEYPEYNCPL
;
A
#
# COMPACT_ATOMS: atom_id res chain seq x y z
N ASN A 1 -21.58 8.97 -10.12
CA ASN A 1 -21.90 10.09 -9.21
C ASN A 1 -20.61 10.68 -8.69
N TYR A 2 -20.50 12.00 -8.62
CA TYR A 2 -19.38 12.69 -7.95
C TYR A 2 -19.93 13.41 -6.70
N ALA A 3 -19.19 13.45 -5.59
CA ALA A 3 -19.44 14.41 -4.51
C ALA A 3 -18.11 15.02 -4.06
N ASN A 4 -18.15 16.31 -3.73
CA ASN A 4 -16.96 17.10 -3.40
C ASN A 4 -15.86 17.05 -4.48
N GLY A 5 -16.23 16.86 -5.76
CA GLY A 5 -15.28 16.72 -6.86
C GLY A 5 -14.63 15.34 -6.98
N PHE A 6 -15.02 14.37 -6.14
CA PHE A 6 -14.48 13.01 -6.14
C PHE A 6 -15.45 12.00 -6.74
N TRP A 7 -14.91 11.01 -7.46
CA TRP A 7 -15.68 9.90 -8.03
C TRP A 7 -16.26 9.01 -6.92
N ILE A 8 -17.57 8.75 -6.99
CA ILE A 8 -18.35 7.89 -6.08
C ILE A 8 -19.05 6.78 -6.89
N GLY A 9 -18.62 6.53 -8.12
CA GLY A 9 -19.07 5.38 -8.88
C GLY A 9 -18.27 4.12 -8.52
N ASP A 10 -18.37 3.13 -9.39
CA ASP A 10 -17.63 1.87 -9.23
C ASP A 10 -16.11 2.12 -9.21
N VAL A 11 -15.40 1.39 -8.36
CA VAL A 11 -13.94 1.47 -8.27
C VAL A 11 -13.34 0.88 -9.55
N PRO A 12 -12.44 1.59 -10.26
CA PRO A 12 -11.77 1.08 -11.44
C PRO A 12 -11.02 -0.22 -11.15
N GLU A 13 -10.96 -1.14 -12.12
CA GLU A 13 -10.28 -2.43 -11.97
C GLU A 13 -8.80 -2.29 -11.53
N VAL A 14 -8.13 -1.25 -12.02
CA VAL A 14 -6.73 -0.94 -11.69
C VAL A 14 -6.52 -0.56 -10.21
N LEU A 15 -7.55 -0.03 -9.55
CA LEU A 15 -7.53 0.29 -8.13
C LEU A 15 -8.09 -0.84 -7.28
N CYS A 16 -9.15 -1.52 -7.75
CA CYS A 16 -9.82 -2.60 -7.03
C CYS A 16 -8.91 -3.82 -6.77
N SER A 17 -7.89 -3.99 -7.60
CA SER A 17 -7.00 -5.14 -7.54
C SER A 17 -5.76 -4.91 -6.67
N LEU A 18 -5.61 -3.72 -6.07
CA LEU A 18 -4.45 -3.39 -5.25
C LEU A 18 -4.50 -4.15 -3.91
N THR A 19 -3.33 -4.53 -3.41
CA THR A 19 -3.21 -4.98 -2.03
C THR A 19 -3.29 -3.78 -1.09
N PHE A 20 -3.58 -4.03 0.18
CA PHE A 20 -3.56 -2.97 1.18
C PHE A 20 -2.23 -2.20 1.17
N LEU A 21 -1.10 -2.90 1.08
CA LEU A 21 0.19 -2.23 1.10
C LEU A 21 0.40 -1.36 -0.14
N GLU A 22 -0.02 -1.84 -1.31
CA GLU A 22 0.02 -1.06 -2.54
C GLU A 22 -0.86 0.20 -2.47
N GLU A 23 -2.04 0.13 -1.84
CA GLU A 23 -2.86 1.30 -1.58
C GLU A 23 -2.15 2.33 -0.71
N GLN A 24 -1.44 1.88 0.34
CA GLN A 24 -0.66 2.79 1.19
C GLN A 24 0.51 3.45 0.43
N CYS A 25 1.11 2.78 -0.54
CA CYS A 25 2.19 3.34 -1.37
C CYS A 25 1.72 4.52 -2.23
N ILE A 26 0.46 4.50 -2.67
CA ILE A 26 -0.13 5.49 -3.59
C ILE A 26 -1.04 6.49 -2.89
N ALA A 27 -1.34 6.29 -1.61
CA ALA A 27 -2.26 7.13 -0.86
C ALA A 27 -1.67 8.53 -0.60
N HIS A 28 -2.38 9.55 -1.07
CA HIS A 28 -2.04 10.96 -0.81
C HIS A 28 -2.16 11.32 0.68
N ALA A 29 -3.21 10.79 1.33
CA ALA A 29 -3.37 10.85 2.78
C ALA A 29 -2.85 9.54 3.39
N GLN A 30 -1.74 9.62 4.13
CA GLN A 30 -1.10 8.45 4.69
C GLN A 30 -1.44 8.27 6.16
N ALA A 31 -1.71 7.03 6.57
CA ALA A 31 -1.81 6.70 7.99
C ALA A 31 -0.48 7.00 8.72
N THR A 32 -0.58 7.32 10.01
CA THR A 32 0.61 7.54 10.85
C THR A 32 1.20 6.21 11.29
N LYS A 33 0.36 5.24 11.65
CA LYS A 33 0.75 3.87 11.98
C LYS A 33 -0.33 2.89 11.54
N CYS A 34 0.10 1.77 10.98
CA CYS A 34 -0.75 0.62 10.63
C CYS A 34 -0.19 -0.62 11.33
N MET A 35 -1.00 -1.26 12.17
CA MET A 35 -0.63 -2.49 12.86
C MET A 35 -1.38 -3.67 12.24
N TYR A 36 -0.66 -4.71 11.84
CA TYR A 36 -1.20 -5.95 11.28
C TYR A 36 -0.89 -7.12 12.18
N LYS A 37 -1.93 -7.74 12.75
CA LYS A 37 -1.83 -9.05 13.37
C LYS A 37 -2.15 -10.11 12.33
N LEU A 38 -1.15 -10.88 11.93
CA LEU A 38 -1.29 -12.04 11.07
C LEU A 38 -1.30 -13.28 11.94
N SER A 39 -2.44 -13.97 11.99
CA SER A 39 -2.58 -15.22 12.71
C SER A 39 -2.58 -16.39 11.74
N ILE A 40 -1.69 -17.36 11.99
CA ILE A 40 -1.58 -18.59 11.21
C ILE A 40 -2.37 -19.66 11.95
N SER A 41 -3.47 -20.11 11.35
CA SER A 41 -4.19 -21.26 11.87
C SER A 41 -3.50 -22.58 11.47
N PRO A 42 -3.68 -23.66 12.24
CA PRO A 42 -3.16 -24.99 11.89
C PRO A 42 -3.67 -25.52 10.53
N SER A 43 -4.80 -25.00 10.03
CA SER A 43 -5.35 -25.32 8.70
C SER A 43 -4.76 -24.47 7.57
N GLY A 44 -3.81 -23.59 7.86
CA GLY A 44 -3.16 -22.72 6.88
C GLY A 44 -3.97 -21.47 6.51
N GLN A 45 -5.13 -21.22 7.12
CA GLN A 45 -5.88 -19.98 6.93
C GLN A 45 -5.19 -18.84 7.68
N MET A 46 -4.92 -17.74 6.97
CA MET A 46 -4.39 -16.50 7.53
C MET A 46 -5.56 -15.59 7.91
N ALA A 47 -5.70 -15.27 9.19
CA ALA A 47 -6.59 -14.20 9.63
C ALA A 47 -5.75 -12.95 9.92
N ALA A 48 -6.08 -11.87 9.22
CA ALA A 48 -5.47 -10.56 9.40
C ALA A 48 -6.43 -9.66 10.20
N HIS A 49 -5.94 -9.09 11.30
CA HIS A 49 -6.66 -8.04 12.04
C HIS A 49 -5.75 -6.84 12.20
N GLY A 50 -6.26 -5.63 11.98
CA GLY A 50 -5.41 -4.44 12.02
C GLY A 50 -6.06 -3.22 12.64
N ASN A 51 -5.21 -2.37 13.21
CA ASN A 51 -5.58 -1.06 13.74
C ASN A 51 -4.84 0.01 12.94
N VAL A 52 -5.55 1.07 12.56
CA VAL A 52 -5.00 2.21 11.83
C VAL A 52 -5.13 3.45 12.69
N CYS A 53 -4.03 4.20 12.84
CA CYS A 53 -4.01 5.49 13.52
C CYS A 53 -3.68 6.59 12.51
N ILE A 54 -4.55 7.60 12.42
CA ILE A 54 -4.39 8.78 11.57
C ILE A 54 -4.27 9.99 12.48
N LEU A 55 -3.06 10.50 12.64
CA LEU A 55 -2.80 11.78 13.29
C LEU A 55 -2.75 12.90 12.24
N PRO A 56 -3.01 14.17 12.61
CA PRO A 56 -2.78 15.29 11.72
C PRO A 56 -1.34 15.29 11.20
N GLN A 57 -1.14 15.37 9.89
CA GLN A 57 0.16 15.42 9.24
C GLN A 57 0.16 16.58 8.24
N ASP A 58 1.31 17.24 8.05
CA ASP A 58 1.50 18.13 6.91
C ASP A 58 1.68 17.28 5.65
N SER A 59 0.60 17.10 4.88
CA SER A 59 0.61 16.28 3.67
C SER A 59 1.34 16.93 2.50
N SER A 60 1.61 18.24 2.54
CA SER A 60 2.07 19.02 1.38
C SER A 60 3.44 18.57 0.86
N SER A 61 4.38 18.28 1.76
CA SER A 61 5.72 17.77 1.40
C SER A 61 5.71 16.35 0.84
N PHE A 62 4.65 15.57 1.11
CA PHE A 62 4.58 14.15 0.76
C PHE A 62 3.96 13.89 -0.60
N VAL A 63 3.25 14.87 -1.16
CA VAL A 63 2.62 14.77 -2.49
C VAL A 63 3.68 14.64 -3.57
N ALA A 64 4.80 15.37 -3.47
CA ALA A 64 5.77 15.48 -4.54
C ALA A 64 6.59 14.19 -4.80
N ALA A 65 6.64 13.24 -3.85
CA ALA A 65 7.47 12.04 -3.92
C ALA A 65 6.62 10.76 -3.84
N MET A 66 5.84 10.52 -4.89
CA MET A 66 5.05 9.29 -5.08
C MET A 66 5.74 8.32 -6.07
N PRO A 67 5.57 6.98 -5.90
CA PRO A 67 5.08 6.32 -4.69
C PRO A 67 6.00 6.62 -3.49
N ALA A 68 5.47 6.52 -2.27
CA ALA A 68 6.23 6.83 -1.06
C ALA A 68 7.56 6.05 -1.01
N PRO A 69 8.68 6.60 -0.54
CA PRO A 69 9.92 5.82 -0.39
C PRO A 69 9.72 4.61 0.52
N LEU A 70 10.35 3.46 0.20
CA LEU A 70 10.11 2.20 0.92
C LEU A 70 10.41 2.29 2.42
N PHE A 71 11.46 3.02 2.80
CA PHE A 71 11.82 3.18 4.22
C PHE A 71 10.69 3.81 5.04
N ARG A 72 9.92 4.74 4.44
CA ARG A 72 8.80 5.41 5.12
C ARG A 72 7.63 4.47 5.34
N ILE A 73 7.42 3.54 4.42
CA ILE A 73 6.40 2.50 4.54
C ILE A 73 6.76 1.57 5.69
N ARG A 74 8.03 1.15 5.77
CA ARG A 74 8.55 0.32 6.87
C ARG A 74 8.38 0.99 8.23
N ASP A 75 8.62 2.30 8.33
CA ASP A 75 8.45 3.03 9.59
C ASP A 75 6.98 3.11 10.06
N LYS A 76 6.02 3.00 9.15
CA LYS A 76 4.59 3.13 9.44
C LYS A 76 3.92 1.81 9.75
N ILE A 77 4.47 0.70 9.29
CA ILE A 77 3.82 -0.61 9.36
C ILE A 77 4.49 -1.49 10.40
N CYS A 78 3.69 -1.95 11.35
CA CYS A 78 4.10 -2.96 12.31
C CYS A 78 3.34 -4.25 12.02
N VAL A 79 4.08 -5.35 11.83
CA VAL A 79 3.51 -6.67 11.59
C VAL A 79 3.78 -7.57 12.79
N ILE A 80 2.72 -8.11 13.37
CA ILE A 80 2.74 -9.06 14.48
C ILE A 80 2.33 -10.41 13.92
N LEU A 81 3.27 -11.34 13.86
CA LEU A 81 3.04 -12.71 13.43
C LEU A 81 2.68 -13.56 14.65
N VAL A 82 1.52 -14.21 14.61
CA VAL A 82 1.01 -15.06 15.69
C VAL A 82 0.83 -16.47 15.17
N GLY A 83 1.66 -17.38 15.65
CA GLY A 83 1.64 -18.80 15.29
C GLY A 83 2.17 -19.66 16.44
N SER A 84 2.24 -20.97 16.21
CA SER A 84 2.89 -21.90 17.15
C SER A 84 4.39 -21.59 17.22
N PRO A 85 5.08 -21.90 18.34
CA PRO A 85 6.51 -21.65 18.50
C PRO A 85 7.37 -22.25 17.38
N ASP A 86 6.92 -23.36 16.79
CA ASP A 86 7.61 -24.10 15.73
C ASP A 86 7.26 -23.61 14.32
N THR A 87 6.46 -22.54 14.18
CA THR A 87 6.06 -22.01 12.87
C THR A 87 7.15 -21.11 12.31
N GLU A 88 7.89 -21.61 11.32
CA GLU A 88 8.82 -20.78 10.56
C GLU A 88 8.07 -19.84 9.61
N VAL A 89 8.40 -18.55 9.66
CA VAL A 89 7.83 -17.54 8.77
C VAL A 89 8.53 -17.64 7.42
N THR A 90 7.85 -18.13 6.40
CA THR A 90 8.41 -18.24 5.05
C THR A 90 7.97 -17.08 4.15
N GLN A 91 8.78 -16.81 3.12
CA GLN A 91 8.46 -15.78 2.11
C GLN A 91 7.12 -16.04 1.42
N ASP A 92 6.77 -17.32 1.19
CA ASP A 92 5.50 -17.69 0.56
C ASP A 92 4.27 -17.37 1.43
N MET A 93 4.41 -17.39 2.76
CA MET A 93 3.34 -16.92 3.65
C MET A 93 3.13 -15.41 3.49
N LEU A 94 4.22 -14.65 3.44
CA LEU A 94 4.16 -13.20 3.26
C LEU A 94 3.60 -12.80 1.88
N ARG A 95 3.87 -13.59 0.83
CA ARG A 95 3.29 -13.38 -0.50
C ARG A 95 1.76 -13.53 -0.55
N LYS A 96 1.18 -14.34 0.34
CA LYS A 96 -0.28 -14.50 0.46
C LYS A 96 -0.92 -13.49 1.41
N SER A 97 -0.12 -12.64 2.02
CA SER A 97 -0.57 -11.63 2.97
C SER A 97 -0.97 -10.32 2.26
N PRO A 98 -1.75 -9.44 2.91
CA PRO A 98 -2.05 -8.11 2.39
C PRO A 98 -0.82 -7.18 2.26
N LEU A 99 0.37 -7.66 2.63
CA LEU A 99 1.65 -6.95 2.59
C LEU A 99 2.44 -7.21 1.29
N LEU A 100 1.90 -8.00 0.36
CA LEU A 100 2.52 -8.19 -0.95
C LEU A 100 2.49 -6.87 -1.73
N VAL A 101 3.63 -6.51 -2.33
CA VAL A 101 3.73 -5.37 -3.26
C VAL A 101 4.20 -5.84 -4.63
N ARG A 102 3.53 -5.31 -5.65
CA ARG A 102 3.81 -5.56 -7.07
C ARG A 102 4.05 -4.22 -7.75
N ARG A 103 5.29 -3.95 -8.13
CA ARG A 103 5.71 -2.67 -8.75
C ARG A 103 4.83 -2.27 -9.94
N GLU A 104 4.49 -3.22 -10.79
CA GLU A 104 3.68 -2.96 -11.99
C GLU A 104 2.24 -2.49 -11.66
N TRP A 105 1.66 -2.98 -10.57
CA TRP A 105 0.31 -2.58 -10.15
C TRP A 105 0.31 -1.16 -9.59
N ILE A 106 1.32 -0.81 -8.78
CA ILE A 106 1.52 0.56 -8.29
C ILE A 106 1.67 1.52 -9.47
N ARG A 107 2.50 1.16 -10.47
CA ARG A 107 2.71 1.98 -11.68
C ARG A 107 1.41 2.24 -12.42
N ARG A 108 0.63 1.18 -12.70
CA ARG A 108 -0.66 1.27 -13.41
C ARG A 108 -1.66 2.14 -12.64
N ALA A 109 -1.76 1.93 -11.33
CA ALA A 109 -2.66 2.70 -10.47
C ALA A 109 -2.29 4.18 -10.44
N LEU A 110 -1.01 4.53 -10.24
CA LEU A 110 -0.55 5.92 -10.22
C LEU A 110 -0.77 6.60 -11.57
N PHE A 111 -0.46 5.94 -12.69
CA PHE A 111 -0.65 6.52 -14.02
C PHE A 111 -2.14 6.78 -14.29
N TRP A 112 -3.01 5.86 -13.88
CA TRP A 112 -4.44 6.05 -13.96
C TRP A 112 -4.90 7.22 -13.08
N LEU A 113 -4.39 7.33 -11.85
CA LEU A 113 -4.73 8.42 -10.92
C LEU A 113 -4.29 9.78 -11.46
N ILE A 114 -3.09 9.89 -12.06
CA ILE A 114 -2.60 11.13 -12.68
C ILE A 114 -3.56 11.62 -13.78
N GLU A 115 -4.12 10.69 -14.55
CA GLU A 115 -4.99 11.02 -15.69
C GLU A 115 -6.45 11.27 -15.27
N ASN A 116 -6.91 10.70 -14.16
CA ASN A 116 -8.33 10.67 -13.80
C ASN A 116 -8.67 11.34 -12.47
N ASN A 117 -7.69 11.63 -11.61
CA ASN A 117 -7.89 12.22 -10.29
C ASN A 117 -7.15 13.57 -10.17
N PRO A 118 -7.88 14.69 -10.02
CA PRO A 118 -7.29 16.02 -9.88
C PRO A 118 -6.28 16.15 -8.73
N LEU A 119 -6.39 15.35 -7.66
CA LEU A 119 -5.41 15.37 -6.55
C LEU A 119 -4.03 14.83 -6.93
N TYR A 120 -3.95 14.09 -8.03
CA TYR A 120 -2.72 13.46 -8.52
C TYR A 120 -2.19 14.16 -9.78
N ALA A 121 -2.87 15.21 -10.26
CA ALA A 121 -2.56 15.87 -11.52
C ALA A 121 -1.16 16.54 -11.53
N ASP A 122 -0.69 16.97 -10.36
CA ASP A 122 0.61 17.64 -10.21
C ASP A 122 1.79 16.65 -10.15
N LEU A 123 1.53 15.34 -10.12
CA LEU A 123 2.60 14.34 -10.09
C LEU A 123 3.29 14.21 -11.45
N ASN A 124 4.62 14.24 -11.43
CA ASN A 124 5.42 13.99 -12.61
C ASN A 124 5.59 12.49 -12.85
N LYS A 125 5.19 12.01 -14.04
CA LYS A 125 5.33 10.58 -14.42
C LYS A 125 6.79 10.09 -14.41
N ILE A 126 7.76 10.95 -14.68
CA ILE A 126 9.20 10.60 -14.66
C ILE A 126 9.66 10.34 -13.23
N SER A 127 9.36 11.23 -12.28
CA SER A 127 9.74 11.02 -10.88
C SER A 127 9.03 9.81 -10.27
N VAL A 128 7.80 9.53 -10.69
CA VAL A 128 7.10 8.29 -10.32
C VAL A 128 7.84 7.05 -10.79
N LEU A 129 8.38 7.04 -12.01
CA LEU A 129 9.16 5.91 -12.53
C LEU A 129 10.48 5.73 -11.77
N GLU A 130 11.19 6.82 -11.47
CA GLU A 130 12.42 6.80 -10.68
C GLU A 130 12.17 6.22 -9.28
N ASN A 131 11.14 6.69 -8.59
CA ASN A 131 10.76 6.20 -7.26
C ASN A 131 10.31 4.73 -7.26
N LEU A 132 9.73 4.25 -8.37
CA LEU A 132 9.33 2.85 -8.53
C LEU A 132 10.52 1.88 -8.60
N GLU A 133 11.73 2.34 -8.92
CA GLU A 133 12.91 1.46 -8.99
C GLU A 133 13.27 0.87 -7.63
N GLU A 134 12.97 1.57 -6.53
CA GLU A 134 13.17 1.06 -5.17
C GLU A 134 12.28 -0.14 -4.85
N TYR A 135 11.15 -0.28 -5.55
CA TYR A 135 10.13 -1.28 -5.24
C TYR A 135 10.43 -2.66 -5.83
N PRO A 136 10.15 -3.75 -5.09
CA PRO A 136 10.31 -5.09 -5.61
C PRO A 136 9.29 -5.38 -6.73
N GLU A 137 9.69 -6.19 -7.71
CA GLU A 137 8.80 -6.63 -8.78
C GLU A 137 7.58 -7.38 -8.25
N TYR A 138 7.81 -8.30 -7.31
CA TYR A 138 6.79 -9.13 -6.68
C TYR A 138 7.30 -9.66 -5.33
N ASN A 139 7.14 -8.90 -4.25
CA ASN A 139 7.49 -9.37 -2.90
C ASN A 139 6.88 -8.51 -1.77
N CYS A 140 6.97 -8.98 -0.53
CA CYS A 140 6.78 -8.14 0.64
C CYS A 140 8.03 -7.25 0.82
N PRO A 141 7.91 -5.91 0.82
CA PRO A 141 9.05 -4.99 0.93
C PRO A 141 9.44 -4.68 2.39
N LEU A 142 8.73 -5.25 3.37
CA LEU A 142 9.01 -5.11 4.80
C LEU A 142 10.16 -6.01 5.25
#